data_AF-A0A1X1US52-F1
#
_entry.id   AF-A0A1X1US52-F1
#
_cell.length_a   1.000
_cell.length_b   1.000
_cell.length_c   1.000
_cell.angle_alpha   90.00
_cell.angle_beta   90.00
_cell.angle_gamma   90.00
#
_symmetry.space_group_name_H-M   'P 1'
#
loop_
_entity.id
_entity.type
_entity.pdbx_description
1 polymer ?
#
loop_
_entity_poly.entity_id
_entity_poly.type
_entity_poly.pdbx_seq_one_letter_code
_entity_poly.pdbx_strand_id
1 'polypeptide(L)'
;MDKGVTLQTNGEISSDPAMAKAQGANARLATISSGWYLKARLDQAAPPKLATAIQHLSDVLLDLGAHYIAGATDDDPAQAALRSEANSTFARVQDLCQ
;
A
#
# COMPACT_ATOMS: atom_id res chain seq x y z
N MET A 1 -9.99 21.31 3.03
CA MET A 1 -10.41 20.58 1.81
C MET A 1 -9.64 21.13 0.61
N ASP A 2 -8.34 20.84 0.48
CA ASP A 2 -7.58 21.19 -0.73
C ASP A 2 -7.04 19.94 -1.47
N LYS A 3 -7.87 19.14 -2.15
CA LYS A 3 -9.03 18.40 -1.59
C LYS A 3 -8.71 16.97 -1.13
N GLY A 4 -7.43 16.65 -1.02
CA GLY A 4 -6.91 15.41 -0.45
C GLY A 4 -5.40 15.50 -0.33
N VAL A 5 -4.89 16.64 0.16
CA VAL A 5 -3.46 17.04 0.12
C VAL A 5 -2.83 16.72 -1.26
N THR A 6 -3.40 17.33 -2.30
CA THR A 6 -2.87 17.36 -3.68
C THR A 6 -2.40 16.03 -4.30
N LEU A 7 -3.28 15.02 -4.26
CA LEU A 7 -3.58 14.15 -5.41
C LEU A 7 -2.44 13.41 -6.14
N GLN A 8 -1.31 13.11 -5.51
CA GLN A 8 -0.54 11.92 -5.86
C GLN A 8 0.23 11.44 -4.64
N THR A 9 0.01 10.18 -4.25
CA THR A 9 0.94 9.39 -3.42
C THR A 9 2.33 9.26 -4.07
N ASN A 10 2.47 9.72 -5.32
CA ASN A 10 3.66 9.79 -6.17
C ASN A 10 4.09 11.23 -6.54
N GLY A 11 3.51 12.27 -5.91
CA GLY A 11 3.92 13.66 -6.16
C GLY A 11 5.26 13.99 -5.50
N GLU A 12 5.90 15.08 -5.91
CA GLU A 12 7.11 15.55 -5.23
C GLU A 12 6.84 15.76 -3.72
N ILE A 13 7.77 15.28 -2.89
CA ILE A 13 7.72 15.51 -1.45
C ILE A 13 7.86 17.02 -1.24
N SER A 14 6.90 17.61 -0.53
CA SER A 14 6.90 19.05 -0.24
C SER A 14 8.14 19.41 0.58
N SER A 15 8.78 20.53 0.26
CA SER A 15 9.88 21.08 1.06
C SER A 15 9.41 21.67 2.40
N ASP A 16 8.10 21.90 2.57
CA ASP A 16 7.52 22.27 3.85
C ASP A 16 7.45 21.04 4.78
N PRO A 17 8.08 21.08 5.98
CA PRO A 17 8.14 19.93 6.88
C PRO A 17 6.79 19.43 7.38
N ALA A 18 5.79 20.30 7.52
CA ALA A 18 4.45 19.90 7.94
C ALA A 18 3.71 19.21 6.79
N MET A 19 3.85 19.71 5.57
CA MET A 19 3.30 19.12 4.36
C MET A 19 3.94 17.77 4.04
N ALA A 20 5.27 17.63 4.17
CA ALA A 20 5.97 16.35 4.00
C ALA A 20 5.45 15.28 4.98
N LYS A 21 5.23 15.65 6.25
CA LYS A 21 4.63 14.77 7.25
C LYS A 21 3.20 14.39 6.88
N ALA A 22 2.40 15.34 6.40
CA ALA A 22 1.03 15.08 5.95
C ALA A 22 0.98 14.13 4.73
N GLN A 23 1.87 14.30 3.76
CA GLN A 23 2.02 13.41 2.60
C GLN A 23 2.37 11.99 3.07
N GLY A 24 3.37 11.85 3.94
CA GLY A 24 3.75 10.55 4.51
C GLY A 24 2.62 9.91 5.32
N ALA A 25 1.86 10.68 6.10
CA ALA A 25 0.71 10.16 6.83
C ALA A 25 -0.41 9.67 5.89
N ASN A 26 -0.70 10.42 4.83
CA ASN A 26 -1.67 10.02 3.80
C ASN A 26 -1.23 8.74 3.07
N ALA A 27 0.05 8.61 2.73
CA ALA A 27 0.59 7.40 2.12
C ALA A 27 0.39 6.16 3.01
N ARG A 28 0.73 6.27 4.30
CA ARG A 28 0.52 5.18 5.27
C ARG A 28 -0.96 4.80 5.42
N LEU A 29 -1.84 5.80 5.48
CA LEU A 29 -3.29 5.56 5.53
C LEU A 29 -3.79 4.87 4.25
N ALA A 30 -3.31 5.29 3.08
CA ALA A 30 -3.66 4.68 1.80
C ALA A 30 -3.22 3.21 1.73
N THR A 31 -2.00 2.89 2.19
CA THR A 31 -1.48 1.51 2.26
C THR A 31 -2.40 0.61 3.10
N ILE A 32 -2.72 1.03 4.33
CA ILE A 32 -3.55 0.24 5.25
C ILE A 32 -4.98 0.10 4.74
N SER A 33 -5.59 1.20 4.29
CA SER A 33 -6.98 1.20 3.80
C SER A 33 -7.14 0.34 2.55
N SER A 34 -6.15 0.32 1.66
CA SER A 34 -6.15 -0.54 0.47
C SER A 34 -6.12 -2.02 0.85
N GLY A 35 -5.26 -2.42 1.81
CA GLY A 35 -5.20 -3.80 2.30
C GLY A 35 -6.53 -4.26 2.90
N TRP A 36 -7.15 -3.42 3.74
CA TRP A 36 -8.48 -3.72 4.29
C TRP A 36 -9.59 -3.76 3.23
N TYR A 37 -9.58 -2.84 2.27
CA TYR A 37 -10.55 -2.80 1.20
C TYR A 37 -10.50 -4.09 0.36
N LEU A 38 -9.30 -4.53 -0.03
CA LEU A 38 -9.10 -5.76 -0.80
C LEU A 38 -9.60 -6.99 -0.03
N LYS A 39 -9.26 -7.13 1.26
CA LYS A 39 -9.81 -8.20 2.13
C LYS A 39 -11.33 -8.18 2.18
N ALA A 40 -11.93 -7.00 2.33
CA ALA A 40 -13.37 -6.86 2.50
C ALA A 40 -14.18 -7.06 1.21
N ARG A 41 -13.55 -6.86 0.05
CA ARG A 41 -14.22 -6.91 -1.27
C ARG A 41 -13.87 -8.13 -2.09
N LEU A 42 -12.92 -8.94 -1.66
CA LEU A 42 -12.62 -10.19 -2.34
C LEU A 42 -13.79 -11.17 -2.18
N ASP A 43 -14.48 -11.43 -3.28
CA ASP A 43 -15.61 -12.35 -3.36
C ASP A 43 -15.16 -13.76 -3.78
N GLN A 44 -15.94 -14.78 -3.39
CA GLN A 44 -15.74 -16.19 -3.76
C GLN A 44 -15.91 -16.44 -5.26
N ALA A 45 -16.53 -15.52 -6.00
CA ALA A 45 -16.64 -15.58 -7.45
C ALA A 45 -15.32 -15.28 -8.18
N ALA A 46 -14.30 -14.73 -7.49
CA ALA A 46 -13.00 -14.48 -8.11
C ALA A 46 -12.28 -15.81 -8.45
N PRO A 47 -11.60 -15.90 -9.61
CA PRO A 47 -10.80 -17.08 -9.95
C PRO A 47 -9.80 -17.42 -8.83
N PRO A 48 -9.65 -18.69 -8.41
CA PRO A 48 -8.89 -19.04 -7.20
C PRO A 48 -7.45 -18.49 -7.16
N LYS A 49 -6.77 -18.46 -8.30
CA LYS A 49 -5.41 -17.90 -8.43
C LYS A 49 -5.38 -16.38 -8.20
N LEU A 50 -6.35 -15.65 -8.75
CA LEU A 50 -6.50 -14.22 -8.53
C LEU A 50 -6.88 -13.92 -7.09
N ALA A 51 -7.82 -14.69 -6.53
CA ALA A 51 -8.23 -14.55 -5.14
C ALA A 51 -7.04 -14.73 -4.17
N THR A 52 -6.23 -15.77 -4.39
CA THR A 52 -5.01 -16.01 -3.59
C THR A 52 -4.02 -14.85 -3.71
N ALA A 53 -3.80 -14.34 -4.92
CA ALA A 53 -2.88 -13.21 -5.15
C ALA A 53 -3.39 -11.91 -4.49
N ILE A 54 -4.70 -11.64 -4.53
CA ILE A 54 -5.31 -10.48 -3.86
C ILE A 54 -5.24 -10.62 -2.33
N GLN A 55 -5.48 -11.81 -1.78
CA GLN A 55 -5.32 -12.07 -0.35
C GLN A 55 -3.90 -11.77 0.10
N HIS A 56 -2.91 -12.31 -0.62
CA HIS A 56 -1.51 -12.09 -0.31
C HIS A 56 -1.13 -10.60 -0.43
N LEU A 57 -1.57 -9.91 -1.49
CA LEU A 57 -1.36 -8.46 -1.63
C LEU A 57 -1.94 -7.69 -0.44
N SER A 58 -3.13 -8.08 0.01
CA SER A 58 -3.79 -7.43 1.13
C SER A 58 -3.00 -7.59 2.42
N ASP A 59 -2.51 -8.79 2.70
CA ASP A 59 -1.75 -9.09 3.90
C ASP A 59 -0.39 -8.35 3.90
N VAL A 60 0.32 -8.35 2.77
CA VAL A 60 1.59 -7.60 2.63
C VAL A 60 1.38 -6.09 2.82
N LEU A 61 0.28 -5.52 2.30
CA LEU A 61 -0.04 -4.10 2.51
C LEU A 61 -0.33 -3.78 3.97
N LEU A 62 -1.00 -4.68 4.70
CA LEU A 62 -1.28 -4.50 6.12
C LEU A 62 -0.01 -4.59 6.96
N ASP A 63 0.88 -5.55 6.67
CA ASP A 63 2.17 -5.69 7.35
C ASP A 63 3.09 -4.48 7.09
N LEU A 64 3.18 -4.04 5.83
CA LEU A 64 3.91 -2.83 5.45
C LEU A 64 3.38 -1.59 6.17
N GLY A 65 2.05 -1.44 6.22
CA GLY A 65 1.38 -0.36 6.94
C GLY A 65 1.65 -0.40 8.46
N ALA A 66 1.61 -1.59 9.06
CA ALA A 66 1.90 -1.79 10.47
C ALA A 66 3.35 -1.42 10.81
N HIS A 67 4.31 -1.83 9.98
CA HIS A 67 5.71 -1.43 10.14
C HIS A 67 5.89 0.09 10.05
N TYR A 68 5.23 0.75 9.10
CA TYR A 68 5.28 2.22 9.00
C TYR A 68 4.73 2.91 10.26
N ILE A 69 3.68 2.37 10.89
CA ILE A 69 3.14 2.91 12.15
C ILE A 69 4.08 2.63 13.32
N ALA A 70 4.77 1.48 13.32
CA ALA A 70 5.80 1.15 14.31
C ALA A 70 7.08 2.00 14.16
N GLY A 71 7.19 2.80 13.10
CA GLY A 71 8.30 3.73 12.89
C GLY A 71 9.41 3.18 12.01
N ALA A 72 9.19 2.06 11.31
CA ALA A 72 10.14 1.57 10.30
C ALA A 72 10.37 2.64 9.22
N THR A 73 11.63 2.90 8.91
CA THR A 73 12.05 3.86 7.89
C THR A 73 12.29 3.16 6.55
N ASP A 74 12.44 3.92 5.48
CA ASP A 74 12.66 3.30 4.17
C ASP A 74 14.03 2.62 4.02
N ASP A 75 14.99 2.96 4.87
CA ASP A 75 16.33 2.35 4.96
C ASP A 75 16.34 1.02 5.72
N ASP A 76 15.25 0.66 6.41
CA ASP A 76 15.13 -0.62 7.08
C ASP A 76 15.04 -1.75 6.03
N PRO A 77 15.95 -2.75 6.04
CA PRO A 77 15.92 -3.87 5.10
C PRO A 77 14.60 -4.65 5.12
N ALA A 78 13.96 -4.80 6.29
CA ALA A 78 12.67 -5.47 6.40
C ALA A 78 11.56 -4.65 5.72
N GLN A 79 11.60 -3.32 5.86
CA GLN A 79 10.67 -2.43 5.17
C GLN A 79 10.88 -2.46 3.65
N ALA A 80 12.13 -2.47 3.20
CA ALA A 80 12.47 -2.59 1.79
C ALA A 80 11.99 -3.91 1.18
N ALA A 81 12.12 -5.02 1.91
CA ALA A 81 11.61 -6.32 1.49
C ALA A 81 10.09 -6.29 1.31
N LEU A 82 9.34 -5.78 2.30
CA LEU A 82 7.88 -5.65 2.23
C LEU A 82 7.43 -4.77 1.05
N ARG A 83 8.13 -3.66 0.77
CA ARG A 83 7.84 -2.82 -0.41
C ARG A 83 8.06 -3.58 -1.72
N SER A 84 9.17 -4.33 -1.82
CA SER A 84 9.46 -5.13 -3.01
C SER A 84 8.42 -6.22 -3.22
N GLU A 85 7.96 -6.85 -2.14
CA GLU A 85 6.93 -7.90 -2.16
C GLU A 85 5.56 -7.34 -2.54
N ALA A 86 5.20 -6.16 -2.02
CA ALA A 86 3.98 -5.46 -2.41
C ALA A 86 3.98 -5.15 -3.92
N ASN A 87 5.10 -4.64 -4.45
CA ASN A 87 5.26 -4.33 -5.88
C ASN A 87 5.18 -5.57 -6.76
N SER A 88 5.87 -6.65 -6.40
CA SER A 88 5.85 -7.91 -7.17
C SER A 88 4.47 -8.55 -7.17
N THR A 89 3.78 -8.53 -6.02
CA THR A 89 2.42 -9.07 -5.90
C THR A 89 1.41 -8.22 -6.66
N PHE A 90 1.56 -6.90 -6.64
CA PHE A 90 0.72 -5.99 -7.43
C PHE A 90 0.86 -6.25 -8.94
N ALA A 91 2.09 -6.41 -9.44
CA ALA A 91 2.33 -6.81 -10.83
C ALA A 91 1.70 -8.16 -11.14
N ARG A 92 1.82 -9.13 -10.23
CA ARG A 92 1.20 -10.45 -10.40
C ARG A 92 -0.32 -10.39 -10.47
N VAL A 93 -0.97 -9.56 -9.66
CA VAL A 93 -2.41 -9.34 -9.70
C VAL A 93 -2.82 -8.73 -11.05
N GLN A 94 -2.06 -7.76 -11.56
CA GLN A 94 -2.34 -7.18 -12.89
C GLN A 94 -2.26 -8.22 -14.00
N ASP A 95 -1.22 -9.06 -14.01
CA ASP A 95 -1.06 -10.12 -15.00
C ASP A 95 -2.21 -11.14 -14.98
N LEU A 96 -2.80 -11.39 -13.80
CA LEU A 96 -3.93 -12.30 -13.64
C LEU A 96 -5.28 -11.68 -14.03
N CYS A 97 -5.33 -10.36 -14.23
CA CYS A 97 -6.52 -9.61 -14.65
C CYS A 97 -6.58 -9.38 -16.16
N GLN A 98 -5.56 -9.77 -16.92
CA GLN A 98 -5.54 -9.78 -18.38
C GLN A 98 -6.23 -11.03 -18.93
#